data_AF-A0A7Y6YJ71-F1
#
_entry.id   AF-A0A7Y6YJ71-F1
#
_cell.length_a   1.000
_cell.length_b   1.000
_cell.length_c   1.000
_cell.angle_alpha   90.00
_cell.angle_beta   90.00
_cell.angle_gamma   90.00
#
_symmetry.space_group_name_H-M   'P 1'
#
loop_
_entity.id
_entity.type
_entity.pdbx_description
1 polymer ?
#
loop_
_entity_poly.entity_id
_entity_poly.type
_entity_poly.pdbx_seq_one_letter_code
_entity_poly.pdbx_strand_id
1 'polypeptide(L)'
;MPHRGAGPRAGGRLTALLALMLCLLPFASAAGAAGDAPERLSSGLMWNRSGLPAVFPLQVKSPEGADYFLVLSGSGGDALAAYIRGGAFFKFLVPPGHYVLRFAIGTGWLGEARLFGPDTVVLELPEPLEFAVRGAGIKAGHLVTLTGEPLHGGLRADVEGQFVCQIAGLEGIKPQQVAQERLRGFGLGGDAQARSVTHLRWRLGLTRVEPGTPDARWQRGQFVLGNPNLPRHPPQMTGPDLPQVQSGFRSYSVRSLYCG
;
A
#
# COMPACT_ATOMS: atom_id res chain seq x y z
N MET A 1 -39.26 -30.10 -110.76
CA MET A 1 -39.78 -28.97 -109.97
C MET A 1 -41.11 -29.42 -109.39
N PRO A 2 -41.31 -29.50 -108.06
CA PRO A 2 -41.22 -28.37 -107.11
C PRO A 2 -40.54 -28.71 -105.75
N HIS A 3 -40.60 -27.71 -104.86
CA HIS A 3 -40.08 -27.53 -103.50
C HIS A 3 -40.28 -28.64 -102.44
N ARG A 4 -39.26 -28.79 -101.57
CA ARG A 4 -39.26 -29.00 -100.10
C ARG A 4 -37.79 -28.81 -99.67
N GLY A 5 -37.34 -28.02 -98.70
CA GLY A 5 -37.92 -27.46 -97.49
C GLY A 5 -36.95 -27.79 -96.34
N ALA A 6 -36.14 -26.84 -95.87
CA ALA A 6 -35.38 -26.95 -94.61
C ALA A 6 -34.97 -25.55 -94.12
N GLY A 7 -35.54 -25.14 -92.99
CA GLY A 7 -35.24 -23.86 -92.32
C GLY A 7 -33.97 -23.90 -91.46
N PRO A 8 -33.41 -22.72 -91.12
CA PRO A 8 -32.22 -22.60 -90.28
C PRO A 8 -32.54 -22.72 -88.78
N ARG A 9 -31.75 -23.52 -88.06
CA ARG A 9 -31.74 -23.57 -86.59
C ARG A 9 -30.87 -22.43 -86.05
N ALA A 10 -31.52 -21.45 -85.43
CA ALA A 10 -30.87 -20.46 -84.57
C ALA A 10 -30.59 -21.10 -83.19
N GLY A 11 -29.33 -21.48 -82.92
CA GLY A 11 -28.94 -22.18 -81.70
C GLY A 11 -27.60 -21.71 -81.12
N GLY A 12 -27.24 -20.44 -81.31
CA GLY A 12 -25.89 -19.94 -80.99
C GLY A 12 -25.78 -18.95 -79.82
N ARG A 13 -26.87 -18.65 -79.10
CA ARG A 13 -26.85 -17.59 -78.05
C ARG A 13 -27.08 -18.07 -76.62
N LEU A 14 -27.45 -19.34 -76.42
CA LEU A 14 -27.76 -19.86 -75.08
C LEU A 14 -26.53 -20.40 -74.32
N THR A 15 -25.45 -20.74 -75.02
CA THR A 15 -24.25 -21.34 -74.40
C THR A 15 -23.24 -20.31 -73.88
N ALA A 16 -23.27 -19.06 -74.35
CA ALA A 16 -22.35 -18.03 -73.91
C ALA A 16 -22.73 -17.39 -72.55
N LEU A 17 -24.02 -17.43 -72.18
CA LEU A 17 -24.50 -16.88 -70.90
C LEU A 17 -24.30 -17.84 -69.71
N LEU A 18 -24.21 -19.15 -69.96
CA LEU A 18 -23.97 -20.14 -68.90
C LEU A 18 -22.51 -20.17 -68.42
N ALA A 19 -21.56 -19.82 -69.29
CA ALA A 19 -20.14 -19.79 -68.96
C ALA A 19 -19.71 -18.54 -68.16
N LEU A 20 -20.44 -17.41 -68.30
CA LEU A 20 -20.14 -16.18 -67.56
C LEU A 20 -20.71 -16.21 -66.13
N MET A 21 -21.75 -17.01 -65.89
CA MET A 21 -22.39 -17.14 -64.57
C MET A 21 -21.62 -18.07 -63.61
N LEU A 22 -20.66 -18.85 -64.12
CA LEU A 22 -19.82 -19.75 -63.33
C LEU A 22 -18.50 -19.11 -62.84
N CYS A 23 -18.19 -17.88 -63.28
CA CYS A 23 -17.03 -17.09 -62.82
C CYS A 23 -17.39 -16.03 -61.76
N LEU A 24 -18.64 -15.98 -61.31
CA LEU A 24 -19.16 -15.04 -60.31
C LEU A 24 -19.70 -15.75 -59.06
N LEU A 25 -19.22 -16.96 -58.78
CA LEU A 25 -19.30 -17.53 -57.44
C LEU A 25 -18.07 -17.04 -56.69
N PRO A 26 -18.16 -15.97 -55.87
CA PRO A 26 -17.07 -15.66 -54.97
C PRO A 26 -16.87 -16.89 -54.10
N PHE A 27 -15.62 -17.32 -53.97
CA PHE A 27 -15.15 -18.14 -52.86
C PHE A 27 -15.71 -17.50 -51.59
N ALA A 28 -16.83 -18.01 -51.10
CA ALA A 28 -17.38 -17.65 -49.81
C ALA A 28 -16.31 -18.07 -48.81
N SER A 29 -15.59 -17.06 -48.36
CA SER A 29 -14.45 -17.19 -47.49
C SER A 29 -14.84 -18.08 -46.32
N ALA A 30 -14.06 -19.12 -46.08
CA ALA A 30 -13.90 -19.69 -44.76
C ALA A 30 -13.20 -18.63 -43.88
N ALA A 31 -13.83 -17.48 -43.70
CA ALA A 31 -13.63 -16.66 -42.52
C ALA A 31 -14.27 -17.48 -41.42
N GLY A 32 -13.46 -18.36 -40.82
CA GLY A 32 -13.84 -19.07 -39.62
C GLY A 32 -14.50 -18.06 -38.71
N ALA A 33 -15.66 -18.45 -38.19
CA ALA A 33 -16.25 -17.78 -37.07
C ALA A 33 -15.17 -17.71 -35.99
N ALA A 34 -14.49 -16.56 -35.89
CA ALA A 34 -14.09 -16.01 -34.62
C ALA A 34 -15.42 -15.71 -33.92
N GLY A 35 -16.08 -16.80 -33.48
CA GLY A 35 -17.15 -16.70 -32.52
C GLY A 35 -16.56 -15.91 -31.37
N ASP A 36 -17.28 -14.88 -30.96
CA ASP A 36 -17.07 -14.18 -29.71
C ASP A 36 -16.76 -15.24 -28.64
N ALA A 37 -15.48 -15.44 -28.37
CA ALA A 37 -15.08 -16.25 -27.25
C ALA A 37 -15.66 -15.49 -26.06
N PRO A 38 -16.53 -16.11 -25.24
CA PRO A 38 -17.21 -15.40 -24.17
C PRO A 38 -16.16 -14.62 -23.38
N GLU A 39 -16.39 -13.30 -23.24
CA GLU A 39 -15.44 -12.39 -22.62
C GLU A 39 -15.07 -12.96 -21.25
N ARG A 40 -13.86 -13.53 -21.15
CA ARG A 40 -13.42 -14.19 -19.92
C ARG A 40 -13.26 -13.12 -18.87
N LEU A 41 -13.93 -13.32 -17.74
CA LEU A 41 -13.90 -12.39 -16.62
C LEU A 41 -12.44 -12.06 -16.26
N SER A 42 -12.19 -10.79 -15.98
CA SER A 42 -10.88 -10.34 -15.53
C SER A 42 -10.71 -10.62 -14.04
N SER A 43 -9.47 -10.91 -13.61
CA SER A 43 -9.18 -11.08 -12.19
C SER A 43 -9.52 -9.80 -11.43
N GLY A 44 -10.21 -9.91 -10.30
CA GLY A 44 -10.70 -8.75 -9.56
C GLY A 44 -11.44 -9.11 -8.28
N LEU A 45 -11.54 -8.13 -7.39
CA LEU A 45 -12.44 -8.20 -6.25
C LEU A 45 -13.88 -8.21 -6.75
N MET A 46 -14.68 -9.20 -6.34
CA MET A 46 -16.09 -9.28 -6.72
C MET A 46 -16.97 -8.51 -5.74
N TRP A 47 -16.72 -8.68 -4.44
CA TRP A 47 -17.43 -7.95 -3.40
C TRP A 47 -16.67 -7.98 -2.07
N ASN A 48 -16.97 -7.00 -1.20
CA ASN A 48 -16.55 -6.95 0.20
C ASN A 48 -17.78 -6.63 1.05
N ARG A 49 -18.19 -7.59 1.88
CA ARG A 49 -19.38 -7.51 2.76
C ARG A 49 -19.01 -7.35 4.24
N SER A 50 -17.71 -7.27 4.56
CA SER A 50 -17.24 -7.15 5.94
C SER A 50 -17.66 -5.85 6.64
N GLY A 51 -17.96 -4.80 5.88
CA GLY A 51 -18.15 -3.44 6.42
C GLY A 51 -16.86 -2.79 6.94
N LEU A 52 -15.71 -3.45 6.78
CA LEU A 52 -14.41 -3.03 7.28
C LEU A 52 -13.48 -2.63 6.12
N PRO A 53 -12.52 -1.71 6.37
CA PRO A 53 -11.58 -1.29 5.35
C PRO A 53 -10.61 -2.42 5.00
N ALA A 54 -10.51 -2.74 3.71
CA ALA A 54 -9.57 -3.71 3.17
C ALA A 54 -8.16 -3.10 3.09
N VAL A 55 -7.25 -3.51 3.98
CA VAL A 55 -5.95 -2.84 4.15
C VAL A 55 -4.75 -3.78 4.33
N PHE A 56 -4.98 -5.09 4.49
CA PHE A 56 -3.94 -6.10 4.65
C PHE A 56 -3.71 -6.85 3.34
N PRO A 57 -2.46 -7.09 2.93
CA PRO A 57 -2.21 -7.72 1.63
C PRO A 57 -2.54 -9.22 1.66
N LEU A 58 -3.21 -9.69 0.61
CA LEU A 58 -3.31 -11.10 0.27
C LEU A 58 -2.86 -11.27 -1.18
N GLN A 59 -1.90 -12.17 -1.37
CA GLN A 59 -1.41 -12.55 -2.69
C GLN A 59 -1.73 -14.02 -2.94
N VAL A 60 -2.23 -14.33 -4.13
CA VAL A 60 -2.48 -15.71 -4.57
C VAL A 60 -1.63 -15.97 -5.80
N LYS A 61 -0.79 -17.00 -5.73
CA LYS A 61 -0.09 -17.56 -6.89
C LYS A 61 -0.84 -18.81 -7.32
N SER A 62 -1.27 -18.87 -8.57
CA SER A 62 -2.05 -19.99 -9.09
C SER A 62 -1.47 -20.53 -10.39
N PRO A 63 -1.53 -21.86 -10.62
CA PRO A 63 -1.18 -22.44 -11.91
C PRO A 63 -2.18 -22.00 -12.99
N GLU A 64 -1.73 -22.04 -14.23
CA GLU A 64 -2.58 -21.81 -15.40
C GLU A 64 -3.52 -22.99 -15.67
N GLY A 65 -4.42 -22.83 -16.64
CA GLY A 65 -5.33 -23.89 -17.07
C GLY A 65 -6.68 -23.94 -16.33
N ALA A 66 -6.84 -23.19 -15.26
CA ALA A 66 -8.12 -23.00 -14.57
C ALA A 66 -8.25 -21.57 -14.03
N ASP A 67 -9.48 -21.18 -13.75
CA ASP A 67 -9.82 -19.96 -13.02
C ASP A 67 -10.31 -20.32 -11.61
N TYR A 68 -10.23 -19.35 -10.71
CA TYR A 68 -10.47 -19.54 -9.28
C TYR A 68 -11.44 -18.49 -8.78
N PHE A 69 -12.43 -18.92 -8.03
CA PHE A 69 -13.29 -18.06 -7.23
C PHE A 69 -12.95 -18.27 -5.76
N LEU A 70 -12.39 -17.24 -5.15
CA LEU A 70 -11.94 -17.24 -3.77
C LEU A 70 -12.98 -16.56 -2.89
N VAL A 71 -13.38 -17.23 -1.82
CA VAL A 71 -14.21 -16.68 -0.74
C VAL A 71 -13.44 -16.71 0.58
N LEU A 72 -13.47 -15.60 1.30
CA LEU A 72 -12.96 -15.48 2.66
C LEU A 72 -14.14 -15.48 3.63
N SER A 73 -14.17 -16.46 4.52
CA SER A 73 -15.24 -16.64 5.51
C SER A 73 -14.71 -16.39 6.92
N GLY A 74 -15.33 -15.45 7.63
CA GLY A 74 -15.01 -15.14 9.02
C GLY A 74 -16.12 -15.59 9.98
N SER A 75 -16.08 -15.09 11.22
CA SER A 75 -17.10 -15.40 12.23
C SER A 75 -18.52 -14.96 11.85
N GLY A 76 -18.65 -13.91 11.04
CA GLY A 76 -19.93 -13.41 10.52
C GLY A 76 -20.37 -14.04 9.20
N GLY A 77 -19.68 -15.08 8.73
CA GLY A 77 -19.87 -15.70 7.42
C GLY A 77 -18.98 -15.09 6.33
N ASP A 78 -19.43 -15.20 5.09
CA ASP A 78 -18.75 -14.74 3.87
C ASP A 78 -18.49 -13.23 3.91
N ALA A 79 -17.21 -12.85 4.00
CA ALA A 79 -16.80 -11.46 4.21
C ALA A 79 -16.26 -10.79 2.94
N LEU A 80 -15.58 -11.54 2.07
CA LEU A 80 -14.98 -11.03 0.84
C LEU A 80 -14.88 -12.13 -0.21
N ALA A 81 -15.06 -11.78 -1.50
CA ALA A 81 -14.74 -12.68 -2.60
C ALA A 81 -14.01 -12.01 -3.76
N ALA A 82 -13.22 -12.82 -4.47
CA ALA A 82 -12.46 -12.40 -5.65
C ALA A 82 -12.50 -13.48 -6.74
N TYR A 83 -12.48 -13.03 -7.99
CA TYR A 83 -12.23 -13.87 -9.15
C TYR A 83 -10.76 -13.76 -9.54
N ILE A 84 -10.13 -14.89 -9.85
CA ILE A 84 -8.72 -14.98 -10.18
C ILE A 84 -8.57 -15.84 -11.43
N ARG A 85 -8.07 -15.24 -12.50
CA ARG A 85 -7.59 -16.00 -13.65
C ARG A 85 -6.27 -16.70 -13.29
N GLY A 86 -6.17 -17.98 -13.62
CA GLY A 86 -4.97 -18.77 -13.37
C GLY A 86 -3.75 -18.29 -14.16
N GLY A 87 -2.57 -18.68 -13.68
CA GLY A 87 -1.29 -18.49 -14.38
C GLY A 87 -0.51 -17.24 -13.97
N ALA A 88 -1.05 -16.42 -13.07
CA ALA A 88 -0.37 -15.22 -12.58
C ALA A 88 -0.55 -15.04 -11.07
N PHE A 89 0.26 -14.13 -10.52
CA PHE A 89 0.05 -13.61 -9.18
C PHE A 89 -1.11 -12.63 -9.17
N PHE A 90 -2.08 -12.85 -8.29
CA PHE A 90 -3.15 -11.91 -8.02
C PHE A 90 -2.97 -11.31 -6.63
N LYS A 91 -3.07 -9.98 -6.52
CA LYS A 91 -2.85 -9.23 -5.28
C LYS A 91 -4.09 -8.40 -4.99
N PHE A 92 -4.58 -8.45 -3.76
CA PHE A 92 -5.66 -7.61 -3.29
C PHE A 92 -5.56 -7.37 -1.78
N LEU A 93 -6.40 -6.48 -1.27
CA LEU A 93 -6.42 -6.14 0.14
C LEU A 93 -7.60 -6.83 0.84
N VAL A 94 -7.37 -7.23 2.08
CA VAL A 94 -8.30 -7.94 2.95
C VAL A 94 -8.57 -7.08 4.19
N PRO A 95 -9.80 -7.08 4.71
CA PRO A 95 -10.12 -6.46 5.99
C PRO A 95 -9.41 -7.14 7.17
N PRO A 96 -9.31 -6.50 8.35
CA PRO A 96 -8.80 -7.17 9.54
C PRO A 96 -9.71 -8.31 9.98
N GLY A 97 -9.12 -9.44 10.40
CA GLY A 97 -9.88 -10.57 10.92
C GLY A 97 -9.18 -11.90 10.76
N HIS A 98 -9.87 -12.97 11.16
CA HIS A 98 -9.47 -14.36 10.90
C HIS A 98 -10.40 -14.92 9.84
N TYR A 99 -9.83 -15.45 8.75
CA TYR A 99 -10.62 -15.94 7.61
C TYR A 99 -10.19 -17.33 7.17
N VAL A 100 -11.16 -18.21 6.98
CA VAL A 100 -10.98 -19.45 6.22
C VAL A 100 -11.09 -19.12 4.73
N LEU A 101 -10.11 -19.55 3.96
CA LEU A 101 -10.08 -19.33 2.51
C LEU A 101 -10.60 -20.58 1.80
N ARG A 102 -11.58 -20.38 0.93
CA ARG A 102 -12.14 -21.42 0.08
C ARG A 102 -12.06 -21.03 -1.38
N PHE A 103 -11.45 -21.90 -2.17
CA PHE A 103 -11.32 -21.79 -3.61
C PHE A 103 -12.30 -22.74 -4.28
N ALA A 104 -13.18 -22.21 -5.12
CA ALA A 104 -13.80 -22.96 -6.20
C ALA A 104 -12.92 -22.81 -7.44
N ILE A 105 -12.68 -23.91 -8.15
CA ILE A 105 -11.70 -24.00 -9.23
C ILE A 105 -12.39 -24.63 -10.43
N GLY A 106 -12.18 -24.09 -11.62
CA GLY A 106 -12.72 -24.69 -12.82
C GLY A 106 -12.48 -23.87 -14.08
N THR A 107 -13.24 -24.20 -15.12
CA THR A 107 -13.24 -23.46 -16.39
C THR A 107 -14.67 -23.03 -16.70
N GLY A 108 -14.84 -21.92 -17.42
CA GLY A 108 -16.16 -21.45 -17.83
C GLY A 108 -17.02 -20.98 -16.65
N TRP A 109 -16.68 -19.83 -16.08
CA TRP A 109 -17.45 -19.20 -15.01
C TRP A 109 -18.94 -19.03 -15.36
N LEU A 110 -19.84 -19.55 -14.52
CA LEU A 110 -21.30 -19.53 -14.69
C LEU A 110 -22.03 -18.64 -13.66
N GLY A 111 -21.28 -17.91 -12.83
CA GLY A 111 -21.77 -17.04 -11.76
C GLY A 111 -21.72 -17.69 -10.37
N GLU A 112 -21.80 -16.89 -9.31
CA GLU A 112 -21.56 -17.32 -7.91
C GLU A 112 -22.41 -18.51 -7.45
N ALA A 113 -23.66 -18.62 -7.94
CA ALA A 113 -24.56 -19.72 -7.57
C ALA A 113 -24.19 -21.06 -8.22
N ARG A 114 -23.56 -21.03 -9.40
CA ARG A 114 -23.21 -22.23 -10.19
C ARG A 114 -21.72 -22.45 -10.33
N LEU A 115 -20.89 -21.50 -9.89
CA LEU A 115 -19.44 -21.50 -9.93
C LEU A 115 -18.94 -21.84 -11.35
N PHE A 116 -18.18 -22.92 -11.49
CA PHE A 116 -17.66 -23.40 -12.77
C PHE A 116 -18.46 -24.60 -13.32
N GLY A 117 -19.68 -24.82 -12.81
CA GLY A 117 -20.53 -25.94 -13.19
C GLY A 117 -20.24 -27.23 -12.39
N PRO A 118 -20.69 -28.39 -12.89
CA PRO A 118 -20.62 -29.66 -12.15
C PRO A 118 -19.18 -30.14 -11.91
N ASP A 119 -18.23 -29.71 -12.74
CA ASP A 119 -16.81 -30.07 -12.63
C ASP A 119 -16.03 -29.12 -11.71
N THR A 120 -16.73 -28.30 -10.91
CA THR A 120 -16.08 -27.40 -9.95
C THR A 120 -15.33 -28.21 -8.90
N VAL A 121 -14.02 -27.97 -8.79
CA VAL A 121 -13.18 -28.51 -7.71
C VAL A 121 -13.17 -27.50 -6.57
N VAL A 122 -13.27 -27.97 -5.33
CA VAL A 122 -13.23 -27.11 -4.14
C VAL A 122 -12.00 -27.43 -3.31
N LEU A 123 -11.25 -26.40 -2.94
CA LEU A 123 -10.13 -26.46 -2.00
C LEU A 123 -10.38 -25.47 -0.86
N GLU A 124 -10.41 -25.96 0.37
CA GLU A 124 -10.49 -25.13 1.56
C GLU A 124 -9.18 -25.25 2.35
N LEU A 125 -8.65 -24.12 2.80
CA LEU A 125 -7.46 -24.12 3.65
C LEU A 125 -7.86 -24.58 5.06
N PRO A 126 -7.09 -25.49 5.68
CA PRO A 126 -7.46 -26.08 6.97
C PRO A 126 -7.38 -25.08 8.13
N GLU A 127 -6.45 -24.13 8.05
CA GLU A 127 -6.18 -23.15 9.12
C GLU A 127 -6.68 -21.75 8.70
N PRO A 128 -7.43 -21.04 9.56
CA PRO A 128 -7.78 -19.66 9.32
C PRO A 128 -6.54 -18.77 9.26
N LEU A 129 -6.54 -17.82 8.33
CA LEU A 129 -5.48 -16.83 8.19
C LEU A 129 -5.83 -15.56 8.96
N GLU A 130 -4.90 -15.08 9.79
CA GLU A 130 -5.05 -13.83 10.54
C GLU A 130 -4.52 -12.64 9.75
N PHE A 131 -5.36 -11.62 9.56
CA PHE A 131 -5.00 -10.34 8.98
C PHE A 131 -5.12 -9.27 10.07
N ALA A 132 -3.99 -8.82 10.58
CA ALA A 132 -3.94 -7.91 11.73
C ALA A 132 -2.68 -7.04 11.72
N VAL A 133 -2.71 -5.95 12.49
CA VAL A 133 -1.49 -5.21 12.80
C VAL A 133 -0.78 -5.92 13.94
N ARG A 134 0.50 -6.26 13.75
CA ARG A 134 1.37 -6.86 14.75
C ARG A 134 2.45 -5.85 15.18
N GLY A 135 2.78 -5.85 16.48
CA GLY A 135 3.85 -5.03 17.05
C GLY A 135 3.76 -3.54 16.69
N ALA A 136 4.89 -2.95 16.29
CA ALA A 136 5.03 -1.53 16.00
C ALA A 136 4.46 -1.11 14.62
N GLY A 137 3.21 -1.47 14.31
CA GLY A 137 2.55 -1.04 13.06
C GLY A 137 2.86 -1.90 11.83
N ILE A 138 3.19 -3.18 12.02
CA ILE A 138 3.42 -4.11 10.91
C ILE A 138 2.08 -4.69 10.49
N LYS A 139 1.67 -4.46 9.24
CA LYS A 139 0.50 -5.13 8.66
C LYS A 139 0.88 -6.55 8.27
N ALA A 140 0.28 -7.53 8.94
CA ALA A 140 0.43 -8.95 8.59
C ALA A 140 -0.63 -9.35 7.55
N GLY A 141 -0.15 -9.89 6.45
CA GLY A 141 -0.91 -10.48 5.35
C GLY A 141 -0.28 -11.81 4.95
N HIS A 142 -0.68 -12.35 3.79
CA HIS A 142 -0.30 -13.71 3.38
C HIS A 142 -0.08 -13.84 1.88
N LEU A 143 0.83 -14.74 1.51
CA LEU A 143 0.98 -15.30 0.17
C LEU A 143 0.47 -16.74 0.19
N VAL A 144 -0.53 -17.03 -0.62
CA VAL A 144 -1.05 -18.38 -0.84
C VAL A 144 -0.54 -18.87 -2.19
N THR A 145 0.22 -19.95 -2.19
CA THR A 145 0.74 -20.59 -3.40
C THR A 145 0.00 -21.90 -3.66
N LEU A 146 -0.76 -21.93 -4.76
CA LEU A 146 -1.44 -23.12 -5.22
C LEU A 146 -0.50 -23.90 -6.15
N THR A 147 -0.40 -25.22 -5.94
CA THR A 147 0.47 -26.12 -6.72
C THR A 147 -0.24 -27.44 -7.02
N GLY A 148 0.09 -28.06 -8.16
CA GLY A 148 -0.53 -29.32 -8.62
C GLY A 148 -1.56 -29.12 -9.73
N GLU A 149 -2.30 -30.19 -10.02
CA GLU A 149 -3.30 -30.24 -11.09
C GLU A 149 -4.65 -29.64 -10.63
N PRO A 150 -5.10 -28.50 -11.19
CA PRO A 150 -6.25 -27.75 -10.67
C PRO A 150 -7.59 -28.50 -10.82
N LEU A 151 -7.77 -29.21 -11.94
CA LEU A 151 -9.05 -29.81 -12.32
C LEU A 151 -9.18 -31.30 -11.93
N HIS A 152 -8.11 -31.90 -11.39
CA HIS A 152 -8.06 -33.33 -11.06
C HIS A 152 -7.92 -33.61 -9.56
N GLY A 153 -8.22 -32.62 -8.71
CA GLY A 153 -8.26 -32.81 -7.25
C GLY A 153 -6.88 -32.98 -6.58
N GLY A 154 -5.78 -32.69 -7.28
CA GLY A 154 -4.41 -32.77 -6.77
C GLY A 154 -3.85 -31.44 -6.26
N LEU A 155 -4.67 -30.38 -6.24
CA LEU A 155 -4.23 -29.04 -5.89
C LEU A 155 -3.95 -28.92 -4.39
N ARG A 156 -2.79 -28.35 -4.05
CA ARG A 156 -2.35 -28.06 -2.68
C ARG A 156 -2.12 -26.57 -2.52
N ALA A 157 -2.43 -26.06 -1.35
CA ALA A 157 -2.11 -24.69 -0.95
C ALA A 157 -0.97 -24.69 0.05
N ASP A 158 0.04 -23.88 -0.22
CA ASP A 158 1.08 -23.49 0.74
C ASP A 158 0.86 -22.03 1.14
N VAL A 159 1.13 -21.69 2.40
CA VAL A 159 0.85 -20.36 2.95
C VAL A 159 2.09 -19.79 3.61
N GLU A 160 2.51 -18.62 3.14
CA GLU A 160 3.61 -17.86 3.69
C GLU A 160 3.11 -16.52 4.23
N GLY A 161 3.68 -16.06 5.34
CA GLY A 161 3.38 -14.73 5.89
C GLY A 161 3.99 -13.62 5.04
N GLN A 162 3.24 -12.55 4.78
CA GLN A 162 3.70 -11.36 4.08
C GLN A 162 3.50 -10.12 4.96
N PHE A 163 4.56 -9.35 5.21
CA PHE A 163 4.49 -8.23 6.15
C PHE A 163 4.84 -6.89 5.49
N VAL A 164 4.07 -5.85 5.85
CA VAL A 164 4.31 -4.47 5.42
C VAL A 164 4.56 -3.62 6.67
N CYS A 165 5.76 -3.07 6.82
CA CYS A 165 6.08 -2.12 7.88
C CYS A 165 5.60 -0.72 7.51
N GLN A 166 4.98 -0.05 8.48
CA GLN A 166 4.71 1.38 8.41
C GLN A 166 5.76 2.13 9.23
N ILE A 167 6.59 2.93 8.56
CA ILE A 167 7.59 3.78 9.22
C ILE A 167 7.02 5.20 9.25
N ALA A 168 6.77 5.71 10.45
CA ALA A 168 6.40 7.10 10.66
C ALA A 168 7.67 7.96 10.77
N GLY A 169 7.81 8.93 9.86
CA GLY A 169 8.82 9.97 9.92
C GLY A 169 8.22 11.27 10.43
N LEU A 170 8.91 11.94 11.36
CA LEU A 170 8.64 13.33 11.68
C LEU A 170 9.29 14.19 10.58
N GLU A 171 8.48 14.80 9.72
CA GLU A 171 8.96 15.84 8.81
C GLU A 171 9.22 17.09 9.67
N GLY A 172 10.44 17.20 10.22
CA GLY A 172 10.87 18.44 10.85
C GLY A 172 10.98 19.53 9.80
N ILE A 173 10.52 20.74 10.12
CA ILE A 173 10.95 21.95 9.41
C ILE A 173 12.48 21.89 9.42
N LYS A 174 13.09 21.74 8.24
CA LYS A 174 14.56 21.73 8.10
C LYS A 174 15.02 23.01 8.78
N PRO A 175 15.82 22.96 9.86
CA PRO A 175 16.25 24.18 10.52
C PRO A 175 16.95 25.01 9.45
N GLN A 176 16.31 26.10 9.06
CA GLN A 176 16.94 27.11 8.23
C GLN A 176 18.19 27.45 9.01
N GLN A 177 19.36 27.15 8.45
CA GLN A 177 20.63 27.49 9.08
C GLN A 177 20.57 29.00 9.27
N VAL A 178 20.19 29.43 10.47
CA VAL A 178 20.39 30.79 10.90
C VAL A 178 21.90 30.93 10.75
N ALA A 179 22.30 31.76 9.78
CA ALA A 179 23.69 32.09 9.58
C ALA A 179 24.27 32.29 10.97
N GLN A 180 25.33 31.54 11.31
CA GLN A 180 26.05 31.77 12.54
C GLN A 180 26.58 33.20 12.47
N GLU A 181 25.75 34.17 12.86
CA GLU A 181 26.23 35.39 13.44
C GLU A 181 27.12 34.90 14.55
N ARG A 182 28.44 35.08 14.33
CA ARG A 182 29.48 34.82 15.30
C ARG A 182 28.90 35.16 16.65
N LEU A 183 28.63 34.13 17.46
CA LEU A 183 28.51 34.30 18.89
C LEU A 183 29.78 35.03 19.28
N ARG A 184 29.66 36.36 19.46
CA ARG A 184 30.64 37.13 20.19
C ARG A 184 30.69 36.41 21.52
N GLY A 185 31.75 35.63 21.71
CA GLY A 185 31.90 34.79 22.87
C GLY A 185 31.60 35.64 24.10
N PHE A 186 30.81 35.08 25.01
CA PHE A 186 30.72 35.57 26.37
C PHE A 186 32.15 35.50 26.95
N GLY A 187 32.92 36.56 26.76
CA GLY A 187 34.11 36.80 27.53
C GLY A 187 33.63 37.03 28.96
N LEU A 188 33.80 36.03 29.82
CA LEU A 188 33.76 36.28 31.25
C LEU A 188 34.81 37.35 31.52
N GLY A 189 34.39 38.60 31.73
CA GLY A 189 35.27 39.70 32.04
C GLY A 189 36.08 39.40 33.30
N GLY A 190 37.36 39.78 33.29
CA GLY A 190 38.31 39.59 34.39
C GLY A 190 39.45 38.65 34.02
N ASP A 191 40.69 39.09 34.25
CA ASP A 191 41.88 38.27 34.02
C ASP A 191 41.85 37.01 34.92
N ALA A 192 42.55 35.95 34.49
CA ALA A 192 42.58 34.68 35.21
C ALA A 192 43.21 34.81 36.61
N GLN A 193 44.04 35.83 36.82
CA GLN A 193 44.75 36.09 38.05
C GLN A 193 43.83 36.69 39.12
N ALA A 194 42.89 37.55 38.74
CA ALA A 194 41.85 38.08 39.60
C ALA A 194 40.93 36.95 40.11
N ARG A 195 40.65 35.95 39.26
CA ARG A 195 39.83 34.79 39.64
C ARG A 195 40.53 33.88 40.65
N SER A 196 41.83 33.63 40.48
CA SER A 196 42.60 32.77 41.38
C SER A 196 42.78 33.40 42.76
N VAL A 197 43.04 34.71 42.83
CA VAL A 197 43.13 35.46 44.09
C VAL A 197 41.79 35.47 44.84
N THR A 198 40.68 35.63 44.12
CA THR A 198 39.34 35.67 44.72
C THR A 198 38.93 34.29 45.28
N HIS A 199 39.23 33.21 44.55
CA HIS A 199 38.98 31.84 45.00
C HIS A 199 39.80 31.48 46.25
N LEU A 200 41.06 31.94 46.33
CA LEU A 200 41.91 31.76 47.52
C LEU A 200 41.38 32.53 48.74
N ARG A 201 40.90 33.77 48.57
CA ARG A 201 40.33 34.56 49.68
C ARG A 201 39.03 33.95 50.23
N TRP A 202 38.21 33.36 49.36
CA TRP A 202 37.00 32.64 49.78
C TRP A 202 37.34 31.36 50.57
N ARG A 203 38.30 30.56 50.09
CA ARG A 203 38.78 29.36 50.82
C ARG A 203 39.36 29.67 52.20
N LEU A 204 39.98 30.84 52.35
CA LEU A 204 40.62 31.25 53.60
C LEU A 204 39.68 31.98 54.56
N GLY A 205 38.38 32.13 54.22
CA GLY A 205 37.40 32.77 55.11
C GLY A 205 37.64 34.26 55.36
N LEU A 206 38.44 34.93 54.53
CA LEU A 206 38.86 36.33 54.72
C LEU A 206 37.85 37.35 54.15
N THR A 207 36.58 36.99 54.00
CA THR A 207 35.56 37.85 53.39
C THR A 207 34.81 38.66 54.45
N ARG A 208 35.30 39.85 54.75
CA ARG A 208 34.40 40.98 55.07
C ARG A 208 34.41 41.89 53.86
N VAL A 209 33.47 41.67 52.94
CA VAL A 209 33.31 42.49 51.74
C VAL A 209 32.56 43.76 52.14
N GLU A 210 33.17 44.93 51.98
CA GLU A 210 32.48 46.19 52.20
C GLU A 210 31.36 46.40 51.17
N PRO A 211 30.17 46.87 51.59
CA PRO A 211 29.07 47.17 50.68
C PRO A 211 29.46 48.25 49.66
N GLY A 212 29.21 48.01 48.38
CA GLY A 212 29.40 49.01 47.30
C GLY A 212 30.56 48.72 46.33
N THR A 213 31.40 47.74 46.63
CA THR A 213 32.49 47.32 45.74
C THR A 213 31.99 46.50 44.54
N PRO A 214 32.75 46.45 43.43
CA PRO A 214 32.44 45.60 42.26
C PRO A 214 32.26 44.12 42.64
N ASP A 215 33.02 43.63 43.61
CA ASP A 215 32.95 42.24 44.12
C ASP A 215 31.61 41.95 44.82
N ALA A 216 31.05 42.92 45.54
CA ALA A 216 29.72 42.82 46.16
C ALA A 216 28.57 42.81 45.13
N ARG A 217 28.79 43.35 43.92
CA ARG A 217 27.83 43.25 42.80
C ARG A 217 27.92 41.89 42.12
N TRP A 218 29.12 41.32 41.99
CA TRP A 218 29.31 40.01 41.38
C TRP A 218 28.79 38.86 42.27
N GLN A 219 28.97 38.92 43.59
CA GLN A 219 28.38 37.94 44.51
C GLN A 219 26.84 37.92 44.50
N ARG A 220 26.19 39.09 44.30
CA ARG A 220 24.74 39.16 44.11
C ARG A 220 24.27 38.54 42.79
N GLY A 221 25.15 38.46 41.79
CA GLY A 221 24.86 37.84 40.49
C GLY A 221 25.05 36.31 40.44
N GLN A 222 25.69 35.69 41.45
CA GLN A 222 26.00 34.25 41.42
C GLN A 222 24.94 33.31 42.03
N PHE A 223 23.85 33.82 42.59
CA PHE A 223 22.76 32.99 43.11
C PHE A 223 21.54 32.97 42.18
N VAL A 224 21.65 32.27 41.04
CA VAL A 224 20.47 31.83 40.25
C VAL A 224 20.49 30.33 39.96
N LEU A 225 21.54 29.59 40.32
CA LEU A 225 21.55 28.13 40.15
C LEU A 225 21.52 27.45 41.52
N GLY A 226 20.29 27.22 42.03
CA GLY A 226 20.02 26.12 42.96
C GLY A 226 19.76 26.44 44.43
N ASN A 227 18.86 27.38 44.76
CA ASN A 227 18.29 27.44 46.11
C ASN A 227 16.82 26.95 46.10
N PRO A 228 16.48 25.81 46.73
CA PRO A 228 15.13 25.23 46.71
C PRO A 228 14.11 25.93 47.62
N ASN A 229 14.47 26.97 48.39
CA ASN A 229 13.58 27.62 49.36
C ASN A 229 13.20 29.08 49.03
N LEU A 230 13.26 29.50 47.76
CA LEU A 230 12.72 30.80 47.36
C LEU A 230 11.27 30.68 46.87
N PRO A 231 10.34 31.55 47.30
CA PRO A 231 8.97 31.55 46.79
C PRO A 231 8.97 31.87 45.30
N ARG A 232 8.35 31.00 44.51
CA ARG A 232 8.12 31.21 43.07
C ARG A 232 7.07 32.30 42.88
N HIS A 233 7.51 33.54 42.73
CA HIS A 233 6.69 34.52 42.02
C HIS A 233 6.97 34.40 40.52
N PRO A 234 5.94 34.15 39.67
CA PRO A 234 6.13 34.28 38.24
C PRO A 234 6.39 35.76 37.93
N PRO A 235 7.35 36.10 37.07
CA PRO A 235 7.49 37.48 36.62
C PRO A 235 6.24 37.84 35.82
N GLN A 236 5.49 38.85 36.28
CA GLN A 236 4.52 39.54 35.44
C GLN A 236 5.30 40.20 34.31
N MET A 237 5.26 39.60 33.12
CA MET A 237 5.72 40.23 31.89
C MET A 237 4.59 41.12 31.37
N THR A 238 4.70 42.42 31.62
CA THR A 238 3.94 43.45 30.90
C THR A 238 4.87 44.04 29.84
N GLY A 239 4.79 43.53 28.61
CA GLY A 239 5.54 44.01 27.45
C GLY A 239 5.18 43.21 26.18
N PRO A 240 5.02 43.84 25.01
CA PRO A 240 4.41 43.23 23.83
C PRO A 240 5.39 42.40 22.98
N ASP A 241 6.27 41.64 23.62
CA ASP A 241 7.23 40.74 22.95
C ASP A 241 7.31 39.41 23.70
N LEU A 242 6.20 38.67 23.70
CA LEU A 242 6.27 37.23 23.94
C LEU A 242 6.76 36.58 22.64
N PRO A 243 7.82 35.76 22.65
CA PRO A 243 8.08 34.89 21.51
C PRO A 243 6.84 34.01 21.35
N GLN A 244 6.07 34.26 20.29
CA GLN A 244 5.00 33.38 19.86
C GLN A 244 5.61 32.00 19.75
N VAL A 245 5.26 31.11 20.68
CA VAL A 245 5.46 29.67 20.49
C VAL A 245 4.53 29.32 19.32
N GLN A 246 5.04 29.47 18.10
CA GLN A 246 4.38 28.95 16.93
C GLN A 246 4.31 27.44 17.16
N SER A 247 3.13 26.98 17.54
CA SER A 247 2.77 25.57 17.51
C SER A 247 2.73 25.17 16.03
N GLY A 248 3.90 24.97 15.44
CA GLY A 248 4.05 24.48 14.09
C GLY A 248 3.41 23.11 14.02
N PHE A 249 2.48 22.94 13.09
CA PHE A 249 1.97 21.62 12.72
C PHE A 249 3.17 20.74 12.39
N ARG A 250 3.40 19.69 13.19
CA ARG A 250 4.38 18.65 12.86
C ARG A 250 3.75 17.81 11.75
N SER A 251 4.18 18.04 10.52
CA SER A 251 3.86 17.14 9.42
C SER A 251 4.52 15.79 9.70
N TYR A 252 3.77 14.71 9.52
CA TYR A 252 4.28 13.36 9.56
C TYR A 252 4.11 12.73 8.18
N SER A 253 5.14 12.04 7.71
CA SER A 253 5.02 11.16 6.56
C SER A 253 5.00 9.71 7.03
N VAL A 254 4.18 8.90 6.35
CA VAL A 254 4.15 7.46 6.56
C VAL A 254 4.64 6.81 5.29
N ARG A 255 5.73 6.06 5.39
CA ARG A 255 6.25 5.23 4.29
C ARG A 255 5.89 3.78 4.57
N SER A 256 5.38 3.08 3.57
CA SER A 256 5.09 1.65 3.65
C SER A 256 6.16 0.88 2.88
N LEU A 257 6.79 -0.08 3.54
CA LEU A 257 7.83 -0.94 2.96
C LEU A 257 7.47 -2.41 3.22
N TYR A 258 7.74 -3.30 2.27
CA TYR A 258 7.69 -4.73 2.53
C TYR A 258 8.85 -5.12 3.44
N CYS A 259 8.55 -5.90 4.47
CA CYS A 259 9.52 -6.35 5.46
C CYS A 259 9.41 -7.87 5.58
N GLY A 260 10.44 -8.60 5.16
CA GLY A 260 10.41 -10.06 5.13
C GLY A 260 10.82 -10.58 3.77
#